data_AF-A0A851HL55-F1
#
_entry.id   AF-A0A851HL55-F1
#
_cell.length_a   1.000
_cell.length_b   1.000
_cell.length_c   1.000
_cell.angle_alpha   90.00
_cell.angle_beta   90.00
_cell.angle_gamma   90.00
#
_symmetry.space_group_name_H-M   'P 1'
#
loop_
_entity.id
_entity.type
_entity.pdbx_description
1 polymer ?
#
loop_
_entity_poly.entity_id
_entity_poly.type
_entity_poly.pdbx_seq_one_letter_code
_entity_poly.pdbx_strand_id
1 'polypeptide(L)'
;MKHYLVCFAIIFVVVGALFVMNFLYERKVKMKMKKYLLNCSDIEKEVLKSFLQNKNKEFPLTKNSSITLNLVKLNILRKIKDDNTNPLHSFYTINIEIFNLVNKDKTLREVYLFTNHHL
;
A
#
# COMPACT_ATOMS: atom_id res chain seq x y z
N MET A 1 -38.45 23.18 -20.44
CA MET A 1 -38.07 21.75 -20.32
C MET A 1 -36.79 21.37 -21.05
N LYS A 2 -36.60 21.71 -22.34
CA LYS A 2 -35.42 21.29 -23.13
C LYS A 2 -34.06 21.69 -22.50
N HIS A 3 -33.94 22.92 -21.97
CA HIS A 3 -32.70 23.37 -21.32
C HIS A 3 -32.34 22.58 -20.05
N TYR A 4 -33.33 22.15 -19.26
CA TYR A 4 -33.08 21.35 -18.06
C TYR A 4 -32.54 19.95 -18.39
N LEU A 5 -33.06 19.33 -19.46
CA LEU A 5 -32.55 18.03 -19.94
C LEU A 5 -31.10 18.14 -20.43
N VAL A 6 -30.76 19.22 -21.13
CA VAL A 6 -29.38 19.48 -21.57
C VAL A 6 -28.46 19.71 -20.37
N CYS A 7 -28.87 20.52 -19.38
CA CYS A 7 -28.08 20.71 -18.16
C CYS A 7 -27.88 19.41 -17.38
N PHE A 8 -28.92 18.57 -17.28
CA PHE A 8 -28.83 17.26 -16.62
C PHE A 8 -27.85 16.32 -17.35
N ALA A 9 -27.89 16.28 -18.68
CA ALA A 9 -26.95 15.50 -19.48
C ALA A 9 -25.50 15.94 -19.27
N ILE A 10 -25.24 17.26 -19.21
CA ILE A 10 -23.90 17.80 -18.93
C ILE A 10 -23.41 17.37 -17.55
N ILE A 11 -24.25 17.48 -16.52
CA ILE A 11 -23.90 17.04 -15.16
C ILE A 11 -23.54 15.55 -15.15
N PHE A 12 -24.33 14.71 -15.82
CA PHE A 12 -24.07 13.28 -15.88
C PHE A 12 -22.74 12.96 -16.57
N VAL A 13 -22.41 13.65 -17.66
CA VAL A 13 -21.12 13.50 -18.37
C VAL A 13 -19.96 13.91 -17.49
N VAL A 14 -20.06 15.05 -16.78
CA VAL A 14 -19.01 15.53 -15.88
C VAL A 14 -18.78 14.55 -14.72
N VAL A 15 -19.86 14.07 -14.08
CA VAL A 15 -19.78 13.07 -13.01
C VAL A 15 -19.16 11.78 -13.51
N GLY A 16 -19.57 11.31 -14.69
CA GLY A 16 -18.99 10.14 -15.34
C GLY A 16 -17.49 10.30 -15.62
N ALA A 17 -17.07 11.45 -16.15
CA ALA A 17 -15.66 11.74 -16.41
C ALA A 17 -14.83 11.76 -15.12
N LEU A 18 -15.34 12.36 -14.04
CA LEU A 18 -14.69 12.36 -12.73
C LEU A 18 -14.54 10.93 -12.17
N PHE A 19 -15.58 10.10 -12.33
CA PHE A 19 -15.54 8.70 -11.90
C PHE A 19 -14.46 7.91 -12.65
N VAL A 20 -14.39 8.05 -13.98
CA VAL A 20 -13.35 7.40 -14.81
C VAL A 20 -11.96 7.89 -14.42
N MET A 21 -11.77 9.20 -14.24
CA MET A 21 -10.48 9.77 -13.83
C MET A 21 -10.03 9.21 -12.47
N ASN A 22 -10.95 9.14 -11.49
CA ASN A 22 -10.64 8.56 -10.18
C ASN A 22 -10.25 7.08 -10.28
N PHE A 23 -10.98 6.30 -11.08
CA PHE A 23 -10.68 4.89 -11.31
C PHE A 23 -9.29 4.68 -11.94
N LEU A 24 -8.95 5.48 -12.95
CA LEU A 24 -7.63 5.43 -13.60
C LEU A 24 -6.51 5.84 -12.65
N TYR A 25 -6.75 6.86 -11.81
CA TYR A 25 -5.81 7.30 -10.79
C TYR A 25 -5.52 6.18 -9.78
N GLU A 26 -6.56 5.56 -9.21
CA GLU A 26 -6.39 4.42 -8.29
C GLU A 26 -5.61 3.27 -8.94
N ARG A 27 -5.93 2.93 -10.18
CA ARG A 27 -5.24 1.87 -10.92
C ARG A 27 -3.75 2.19 -11.11
N LYS A 28 -3.42 3.45 -11.42
CA LYS A 28 -2.03 3.91 -11.58
C LYS A 28 -1.27 3.82 -10.26
N VAL A 29 -1.88 4.20 -9.14
CA VAL A 29 -1.27 4.09 -7.81
C VAL A 29 -1.01 2.63 -7.45
N LYS A 30 -2.00 1.74 -7.63
CA LYS A 30 -1.86 0.29 -7.38
C LYS A 30 -0.76 -0.33 -8.25
N MET A 31 -0.67 0.05 -9.52
CA MET A 31 0.41 -0.39 -10.43
C MET A 31 1.78 0.08 -9.95
N LYS A 32 1.91 1.33 -9.50
CA LYS A 32 3.16 1.87 -8.96
C LYS A 32 3.58 1.12 -7.69
N MET A 33 2.65 0.84 -6.78
CA MET A 33 2.89 0.06 -5.57
C MET A 33 3.32 -1.37 -5.91
N LYS A 34 2.59 -2.06 -6.80
CA LYS A 34 2.97 -3.40 -7.27
C LYS A 34 4.38 -3.42 -7.85
N LYS A 35 4.71 -2.47 -8.73
CA LYS A 35 6.04 -2.38 -9.33
C LYS A 35 7.14 -2.18 -8.27
N TYR A 36 6.88 -1.35 -7.26
CA TYR A 36 7.83 -1.19 -6.16
C TYR A 36 8.01 -2.49 -5.38
N LEU A 37 6.93 -3.16 -4.96
CA LEU A 37 6.99 -4.42 -4.21
C LEU A 37 7.76 -5.50 -4.97
N LEU A 38 7.58 -5.61 -6.29
CA LEU A 38 8.34 -6.57 -7.09
C LEU A 38 9.84 -6.24 -7.17
N ASN A 39 10.19 -4.96 -7.07
CA ASN A 39 11.56 -4.46 -7.18
C ASN A 39 12.22 -4.17 -5.83
N CYS A 40 11.59 -4.50 -4.71
CA CYS A 40 12.20 -4.38 -3.38
C CYS A 40 13.52 -5.18 -3.33
N SER A 41 14.51 -4.63 -2.63
CA SER A 41 15.72 -5.38 -2.25
C SER A 41 15.36 -6.58 -1.37
N ASP A 42 16.25 -7.56 -1.29
CA ASP A 42 15.98 -8.76 -0.48
C ASP A 42 15.77 -8.44 1.00
N ILE A 43 16.50 -7.45 1.53
CA ILE A 43 16.30 -6.97 2.91
C ILE A 43 14.92 -6.33 3.07
N GLU A 44 14.51 -5.44 2.15
CA GLU A 44 13.16 -4.85 2.18
C GLU A 44 12.07 -5.92 2.08
N LYS A 45 12.29 -6.97 1.27
CA LYS A 45 11.36 -8.09 1.14
C LYS A 45 11.21 -8.85 2.45
N GLU A 46 12.30 -9.19 3.13
CA GLU A 46 12.26 -9.90 4.42
C GLU A 46 11.58 -9.07 5.52
N VAL A 47 11.85 -7.76 5.57
CA VAL A 47 11.14 -6.85 6.47
C VAL A 47 9.64 -6.90 6.16
N LEU A 48 9.24 -6.71 4.89
CA LEU A 48 7.83 -6.70 4.49
C LEU A 48 7.13 -8.06 4.72
N LYS A 49 7.80 -9.19 4.51
CA LYS A 49 7.27 -10.52 4.83
C LYS A 49 6.85 -10.60 6.30
N SER A 50 7.69 -10.12 7.20
CA SER A 50 7.41 -10.12 8.65
C SER A 50 6.09 -9.38 8.98
N PHE A 51 5.89 -8.21 8.36
CA PHE A 51 4.66 -7.42 8.49
C PHE A 51 3.44 -8.09 7.84
N LEU A 52 3.60 -8.64 6.63
CA LEU A 52 2.50 -9.22 5.85
C LEU A 52 2.00 -10.55 6.45
N GLN A 53 2.90 -11.38 6.99
CA GLN A 53 2.54 -12.61 7.70
C GLN A 53 1.84 -12.32 9.04
N ASN A 54 2.17 -11.20 9.68
CA ASN A 54 1.61 -10.80 10.98
C ASN A 54 0.82 -9.49 10.87
N LYS A 55 -0.17 -9.42 9.97
CA LYS A 55 -0.89 -8.19 9.60
C LYS A 55 -1.45 -7.32 10.74
N ASN A 56 -1.74 -7.91 11.90
CA ASN A 56 -2.32 -7.22 13.05
C ASN A 56 -1.28 -6.82 14.10
N LYS A 57 0.00 -7.20 13.91
CA LYS A 57 1.08 -6.89 14.85
C LYS A 57 1.75 -5.60 14.46
N GLU A 58 2.22 -4.90 15.48
CA GLU A 58 3.07 -3.72 15.34
C GLU A 58 4.52 -4.16 15.49
N PHE A 59 5.40 -3.58 14.68
CA PHE A 59 6.83 -3.85 14.78
C PHE A 59 7.60 -2.56 15.03
N PRO A 60 8.58 -2.58 15.96
CA PRO A 60 9.48 -1.47 16.15
C PRO A 60 10.46 -1.40 14.97
N LEU A 61 10.56 -0.24 14.32
CA LEU A 61 11.56 0.04 13.31
C LEU A 61 12.31 1.33 13.62
N THR A 62 13.58 1.39 13.24
CA THR A 62 14.42 2.57 13.37
C THR A 62 13.94 3.69 12.46
N LYS A 63 13.60 4.86 13.04
CA LYS A 63 12.99 6.00 12.33
C LYS A 63 13.82 6.51 11.17
N ASN A 64 15.15 6.51 11.34
CA ASN A 64 16.09 7.12 10.41
C ASN A 64 16.68 6.12 9.40
N SER A 65 16.23 4.86 9.39
CA SER A 65 16.70 3.91 8.39
C SER A 65 16.12 4.26 7.01
N SER A 66 16.93 4.13 5.97
CA SER A 66 16.49 4.39 4.59
C SER A 66 15.31 3.50 4.19
N ILE A 67 15.31 2.24 4.65
CA ILE A 67 14.22 1.27 4.43
C ILE A 67 12.92 1.77 5.06
N THR A 68 12.92 2.11 6.35
CA THR A 68 11.71 2.58 7.04
C THR A 68 11.17 3.84 6.39
N LEU A 69 12.04 4.81 6.06
CA LEU A 69 11.65 6.04 5.39
C LEU A 69 11.01 5.77 4.01
N ASN A 70 11.59 4.87 3.21
CA ASN A 70 11.05 4.51 1.90
C ASN A 70 9.68 3.83 2.02
N LEU A 71 9.54 2.86 2.91
CA LEU A 71 8.29 2.14 3.13
C LEU A 71 7.18 3.05 3.66
N VAL A 72 7.51 4.00 4.54
CA VAL A 72 6.56 5.00 5.05
C VAL A 72 6.19 6.01 3.95
N LYS A 73 7.16 6.53 3.20
CA LYS A 73 6.94 7.48 2.10
C LYS A 73 6.04 6.91 1.01
N LEU A 74 6.12 5.61 0.75
CA LEU A 74 5.27 4.90 -0.20
C LEU A 74 3.92 4.47 0.37
N ASN A 75 3.62 4.88 1.61
CA ASN A 75 2.40 4.53 2.35
C ASN A 75 2.21 3.01 2.51
N ILE A 76 3.31 2.27 2.55
CA ILE A 76 3.32 0.82 2.75
C ILE A 76 3.25 0.50 4.24
N LEU A 77 4.06 1.19 5.04
CA LEU A 77 4.01 1.13 6.49
C LEU A 77 3.39 2.41 7.04
N ARG A 78 2.53 2.25 8.06
CA ARG A 78 1.91 3.36 8.80
C ARG A 78 2.49 3.41 10.20
N LYS A 79 3.02 4.57 10.59
CA LYS A 79 3.45 4.83 11.97
C LYS A 79 2.22 4.86 12.88
N ILE A 80 2.29 4.16 14.01
CA ILE A 80 1.23 4.12 15.03
C ILE A 80 1.61 5.03 16.19
N LYS A 81 2.79 4.79 16.77
CA LYS A 81 3.28 5.50 17.96
C LYS A 81 4.80 5.54 17.98
N ASP A 82 5.35 6.46 18.75
CA ASP A 82 6.76 6.44 19.09
C ASP A 82 7.04 5.38 20.16
N ASP A 83 8.25 4.84 20.14
CA ASP A 83 8.72 3.96 21.21
C ASP A 83 9.25 4.82 22.36
N ASN A 84 8.56 4.75 23.50
CA ASN A 84 8.93 5.51 24.70
C ASN A 84 10.18 4.95 25.39
N THR A 85 10.57 3.71 25.08
CA THR A 85 11.74 3.05 25.67
C THR A 85 12.98 3.21 24.80
N ASN A 86 12.83 3.29 23.47
CA ASN A 86 13.91 3.55 22.54
C ASN A 86 13.56 4.72 21.60
N PRO A 87 14.14 5.93 21.80
CA PRO A 87 13.79 7.11 21.01
C PRO A 87 14.18 6.99 19.53
N LEU A 88 15.07 6.05 19.17
CA LEU A 88 15.44 5.78 17.78
C LEU A 88 14.37 5.00 17.02
N HIS A 89 13.43 4.37 17.73
CA HIS A 89 12.43 3.47 17.15
C HIS A 89 11.02 4.06 17.22
N SER A 90 10.18 3.68 16.26
CA SER A 90 8.73 3.87 16.31
C SER A 90 8.05 2.54 15.96
N PHE A 91 6.81 2.39 16.39
CA PHE A 91 5.97 1.24 16.03
C PHE A 91 5.22 1.52 14.72
N TYR A 92 5.30 0.55 13.82
CA TYR A 92 4.66 0.59 12.51
C TYR A 92 3.74 -0.61 12.32
N THR A 93 2.76 -0.46 11.44
CA THR A 93 1.93 -1.55 10.92
C THR A 93 1.85 -1.48 9.39
N ILE A 94 1.46 -2.58 8.76
CA ILE A 94 1.22 -2.63 7.33
C ILE A 94 -0.07 -1.87 6.97
N ASN A 95 -0.04 -1.11 5.88
CA ASN A 95 -1.26 -0.56 5.32
C ASN A 95 -2.14 -1.69 4.78
N ILE A 96 -3.41 -1.72 5.20
CA ILE A 96 -4.39 -2.74 4.80
C ILE A 96 -4.57 -2.83 3.28
N GLU A 97 -4.42 -1.71 2.56
CA GLU A 97 -4.49 -1.70 1.10
C GLU A 97 -3.34 -2.48 0.46
N ILE A 98 -2.14 -2.38 1.02
CA ILE A 98 -0.98 -3.16 0.57
C ILE A 98 -1.16 -4.63 0.90
N PHE A 99 -1.65 -4.94 2.10
CA PHE A 99 -1.98 -6.32 2.45
C PHE A 99 -2.99 -6.91 1.45
N ASN A 100 -4.07 -6.19 1.16
CA ASN A 100 -5.07 -6.61 0.18
C ASN A 100 -4.50 -6.73 -1.25
N LEU A 101 -3.59 -5.83 -1.65
CA LEU A 101 -2.91 -5.89 -2.93
C LEU A 101 -2.06 -7.16 -3.05
N VAL A 102 -1.24 -7.45 -2.05
CA VAL A 102 -0.38 -8.64 -2.00
C VAL A 102 -1.23 -9.91 -2.03
N ASN A 103 -2.32 -9.95 -1.27
CA ASN A 103 -3.15 -11.15 -1.16
C ASN A 103 -3.96 -11.46 -2.43
N LYS A 104 -4.35 -10.42 -3.17
CA LYS A 104 -5.07 -10.54 -4.46
C LYS A 104 -4.16 -10.88 -5.63
N ASP A 105 -2.92 -10.40 -5.62
CA ASP A 105 -1.97 -10.60 -6.73
C ASP A 105 -1.17 -11.90 -6.54
N LYS A 106 -1.33 -12.85 -7.47
CA LYS A 106 -0.69 -14.17 -7.37
C LYS A 106 0.84 -14.07 -7.22
N THR A 107 1.49 -13.22 -8.02
CA THR A 107 2.95 -13.06 -8.00
C THR A 107 3.43 -12.45 -6.69
N LEU A 108 2.78 -11.39 -6.20
CA LEU A 108 3.13 -10.81 -4.91
C LEU A 108 2.89 -11.80 -3.76
N ARG A 109 1.79 -12.55 -3.80
CA ARG A 109 1.51 -13.57 -2.79
C ARG A 109 2.59 -14.64 -2.73
N GLU A 110 3.09 -15.08 -3.89
CA GLU A 110 4.20 -16.03 -3.97
C GLU A 110 5.49 -15.47 -3.37
N VAL A 111 5.81 -14.20 -3.62
CA VAL A 111 7.01 -13.55 -3.08
C VAL A 111 6.94 -13.33 -1.57
N TYR A 112 5.78 -12.94 -1.05
CA TYR A 112 5.67 -12.41 0.32
C TYR A 112 4.94 -13.32 1.32
N LEU A 113 4.05 -14.18 0.87
CA LEU A 113 3.17 -14.99 1.73
C LEU A 113 3.41 -16.49 1.58
N PHE A 114 4.05 -16.93 0.49
CA PHE A 114 4.36 -18.34 0.25
C PHE A 114 5.78 -18.65 0.71
N THR A 115 5.89 -19.26 1.89
CA THR A 115 7.13 -19.89 2.35
C THR A 115 7.18 -21.32 1.80
N ASN A 116 8.13 -21.60 0.91
CA ASN A 116 8.53 -22.99 0.66
C ASN A 116 9.05 -23.56 1.99
N HIS A 117 8.30 -24.48 2.59
CA HIS A 117 8.84 -25.41 3.57
C HIS A 117 9.80 -26.35 2.83
N HIS A 118 11.05 -25.94 2.69
CA HIS A 118 12.17 -26.84 2.49
C HIS A 118 13.10 -26.67 3.68
N LEU A 119 12.73 -27.31 4.78
CA LEU A 119 13.58 -27.71 5.90
C LEU A 119 13.32 -29.20 6.14
#